data_AF-A0A150SD94-F1
#
_entry.id   AF-A0A150SD94-F1
#
_cell.length_a   1.000
_cell.length_b   1.000
_cell.length_c   1.000
_cell.angle_alpha   90.00
_cell.angle_beta   90.00
_cell.angle_gamma   90.00
#
_symmetry.space_group_name_H-M   'P 1'
#
loop_
_entity.id
_entity.type
_entity.pdbx_description
1 polymer ?
#
loop_
_entity_poly.entity_id
_entity_poly.type
_entity_poly.pdbx_seq_one_letter_code
_entity_poly.pdbx_strand_id
1 'polypeptide(L)'
;MRHQEQFSDHPFFARLATDPPFERLAPFPVCLTFFVMTFQDILRLCDERATEPGYKSMVHRHRLEDAGHDRWFLGDLAALGLEPPAAAELFGERHRAARNASLALLSEALRARHDACRLTLLLTLESAGHVFFERVARYLARIGERRRLRYFSQTHLDVEKAHDVFEEDTDARIEAIALDQETRTEALQLIDRCYRELTGMFDAIEAQIAAGAARPALAPSRPRSAREAARGAAQGAALRVVRTPGPRAVRTPGPRPFARRAPRGDGGSPG
;
A
#
# COMPACT_ATOMS: atom_id res chain seq x y z
N MET A 1 -8.36 -3.84 21.73
CA MET A 1 -9.41 -2.85 22.08
C MET A 1 -8.88 -1.42 22.11
N ARG A 2 -7.94 -1.05 22.99
CA ARG A 2 -7.50 0.37 23.12
C ARG A 2 -7.00 1.04 21.83
N HIS A 3 -6.23 0.34 20.98
CA HIS A 3 -5.71 0.92 19.74
C HIS A 3 -6.78 1.13 18.66
N GLN A 4 -7.66 0.14 18.47
CA GLN A 4 -8.75 0.23 17.48
C GLN A 4 -9.71 1.37 17.84
N GLU A 5 -10.05 1.51 19.13
CA GLU A 5 -10.86 2.62 19.65
C GLU A 5 -10.19 3.96 19.39
N GLN A 6 -8.90 4.12 19.75
CA GLN A 6 -8.14 5.34 19.51
C GLN A 6 -8.05 5.69 18.01
N PHE A 7 -7.85 4.69 17.16
CA PHE A 7 -7.83 4.89 15.72
C PHE A 7 -9.21 5.30 15.18
N SER A 8 -10.29 4.75 15.73
CA SER A 8 -11.68 5.11 15.38
C SER A 8 -12.02 6.57 15.71
N ASP A 9 -11.33 7.17 16.68
CA ASP A 9 -11.46 8.58 17.06
C ASP A 9 -10.58 9.53 16.23
N HIS A 10 -9.83 9.01 15.24
CA HIS A 10 -8.93 9.82 14.43
C HIS A 10 -9.66 10.97 13.70
N PRO A 11 -9.07 12.19 13.60
CA PRO A 11 -9.71 13.36 13.00
C PRO A 11 -10.25 13.18 11.57
N PHE A 12 -9.60 12.33 10.77
CA PHE A 12 -10.10 11.91 9.45
C PHE A 12 -11.53 11.36 9.53
N PHE A 13 -11.82 10.45 10.47
CA PHE A 13 -13.15 9.87 10.63
C PHE A 13 -14.15 10.87 11.19
N ALA A 14 -13.72 11.78 12.07
CA ALA A 14 -14.54 12.90 12.53
C ALA A 14 -14.93 13.82 11.37
N ARG A 15 -14.01 14.07 10.41
CA ARG A 15 -14.31 14.82 9.19
C ARG A 15 -15.34 14.11 8.31
N LEU A 16 -15.28 12.79 8.18
CA LEU A 16 -16.30 12.04 7.42
C LEU A 16 -17.69 12.21 8.04
N ALA A 17 -17.79 12.34 9.36
CA ALA A 17 -19.05 12.53 10.07
C ALA A 17 -19.72 13.91 9.81
N THR A 18 -19.00 14.88 9.23
CA THR A 18 -19.56 16.17 8.82
C THR A 18 -20.08 16.18 7.39
N ASP A 19 -20.13 15.02 6.73
CA ASP A 19 -20.62 14.80 5.36
C ASP A 19 -20.12 15.83 4.34
N PRO A 20 -18.79 16.08 4.26
CA PRO A 20 -18.25 16.98 3.25
C PRO A 20 -18.49 16.41 1.84
N PRO A 21 -18.54 17.26 0.80
CA PRO A 21 -18.54 16.76 -0.58
C PRO A 21 -17.31 15.89 -0.87
N PHE A 22 -17.48 14.79 -1.59
CA PHE A 22 -16.42 13.82 -1.87
C PHE A 22 -15.21 14.46 -2.57
N GLU A 23 -15.43 15.47 -3.41
CA GLU A 23 -14.38 16.18 -4.14
C GLU A 23 -13.37 16.84 -3.19
N ARG A 24 -13.82 17.25 -1.99
CA ARG A 24 -12.93 17.80 -0.95
C ARG A 24 -12.09 16.72 -0.27
N LEU A 25 -12.50 15.46 -0.38
CA LEU A 25 -11.82 14.30 0.18
C LEU A 25 -10.97 13.55 -0.86
N ALA A 26 -11.04 13.91 -2.14
CA ALA A 26 -10.30 13.27 -3.24
C ALA A 26 -8.79 13.01 -2.99
N PRO A 27 -8.07 13.76 -2.13
CA PRO A 27 -6.72 13.37 -1.74
C PRO A 27 -6.60 12.01 -1.05
N PHE A 28 -7.55 11.58 -0.21
CA PHE A 28 -7.39 10.31 0.53
C PHE A 28 -7.29 9.08 -0.37
N PRO A 29 -8.20 8.83 -1.34
CA PRO A 29 -8.14 7.60 -2.13
C PRO A 29 -6.87 7.57 -2.99
N VAL A 30 -6.44 8.71 -3.53
CA VAL A 30 -5.19 8.81 -4.32
C VAL A 30 -3.95 8.58 -3.45
N CYS A 31 -3.91 9.15 -2.24
CA CYS A 31 -2.77 8.96 -1.33
C CYS A 31 -2.67 7.52 -0.79
N LEU A 32 -3.81 6.83 -0.61
CA LEU A 32 -3.85 5.44 -0.17
C LEU A 32 -3.33 4.43 -1.21
N THR A 33 -3.17 4.81 -2.48
CA THR A 33 -2.78 3.85 -3.54
C THR A 33 -1.53 3.05 -3.20
N PHE A 34 -0.46 3.68 -2.68
CA PHE A 34 0.76 2.94 -2.34
C PHE A 34 0.50 1.87 -1.27
N PHE A 35 -0.31 2.21 -0.26
CA PHE A 35 -0.67 1.30 0.83
C PHE A 35 -1.47 0.11 0.32
N VAL A 36 -2.55 0.36 -0.43
CA VAL A 36 -3.41 -0.72 -0.93
C VAL A 36 -2.65 -1.70 -1.81
N MET A 37 -1.77 -1.19 -2.69
CA MET A 37 -0.95 -2.06 -3.54
C MET A 37 0.09 -2.84 -2.72
N THR A 38 0.69 -2.22 -1.70
CA THR A 38 1.69 -2.88 -0.83
C THR A 38 1.04 -3.91 0.10
N PHE A 39 -0.22 -3.73 0.47
CA PHE A 39 -0.93 -4.64 1.36
C PHE A 39 -1.00 -6.07 0.79
N GLN A 40 -1.19 -6.21 -0.52
CA GLN A 40 -1.12 -7.51 -1.21
C GLN A 40 0.24 -8.20 -1.02
N ASP A 41 1.33 -7.43 -1.05
CA ASP A 41 2.67 -7.96 -0.79
C ASP A 41 2.87 -8.32 0.68
N ILE A 42 2.31 -7.56 1.63
CA ILE A 42 2.35 -7.91 3.06
C ILE A 42 1.71 -9.29 3.28
N LEU A 43 0.48 -9.49 2.77
CA LEU A 43 -0.24 -10.75 2.85
C LEU A 43 0.55 -11.90 2.24
N ARG A 44 1.05 -11.71 1.01
CA ARG A 44 1.87 -12.69 0.31
C ARG A 44 3.13 -13.06 1.08
N LEU A 45 3.86 -12.08 1.62
CA LEU A 45 5.12 -12.30 2.34
C LEU A 45 4.90 -12.97 3.70
N CYS A 46 3.82 -12.65 4.40
CA CYS A 46 3.40 -13.37 5.61
C CYS A 46 3.09 -14.83 5.29
N ASP A 47 2.29 -15.08 4.25
CA ASP A 47 1.93 -16.43 3.81
C ASP A 47 3.19 -17.22 3.43
N GLU A 48 3.99 -16.75 2.47
CA GLU A 48 5.20 -17.43 2.00
C GLU A 48 6.20 -17.79 3.12
N ARG A 49 6.25 -17.00 4.20
CA ARG A 49 7.20 -17.20 5.30
C ARG A 49 6.65 -17.95 6.51
N ALA A 50 5.33 -18.11 6.64
CA ALA A 50 4.77 -18.94 7.68
C ALA A 50 5.14 -20.41 7.41
N THR A 51 5.61 -21.11 8.44
CA THR A 51 6.10 -22.49 8.35
C THR A 51 5.34 -23.44 9.28
N GLU A 52 4.87 -22.96 10.43
CA GLU A 52 4.09 -23.77 11.37
C GLU A 52 2.68 -24.03 10.81
N PRO A 53 2.24 -25.30 10.65
CA PRO A 53 1.00 -25.63 9.96
C PRO A 53 -0.25 -24.91 10.48
N GLY A 54 -0.38 -24.76 11.80
CA GLY A 54 -1.51 -24.06 12.42
C GLY A 54 -1.59 -22.59 12.03
N TYR A 55 -0.46 -21.87 12.13
CA TYR A 55 -0.39 -20.47 11.70
C TYR A 55 -0.48 -20.32 10.18
N LYS A 56 0.22 -21.18 9.45
CA LYS A 56 0.26 -21.18 7.99
C LYS A 56 -1.14 -21.28 7.38
N SER A 57 -2.02 -22.14 7.91
CA SER A 57 -3.39 -22.22 7.39
C SER A 57 -4.19 -20.94 7.60
N MET A 58 -4.04 -20.28 8.76
CA MET A 58 -4.74 -19.03 9.07
C MET A 58 -4.22 -17.86 8.23
N VAL A 59 -2.89 -17.71 8.15
CA VAL A 59 -2.26 -16.67 7.33
C VAL A 59 -2.58 -16.84 5.84
N HIS A 60 -2.57 -18.09 5.35
CA HIS A 60 -2.93 -18.38 3.97
C HIS A 60 -4.38 -18.03 3.67
N ARG A 61 -5.29 -18.29 4.63
CA ARG A 61 -6.71 -17.95 4.53
C ARG A 61 -6.92 -16.44 4.34
N HIS A 62 -6.33 -15.61 5.20
CA HIS A 62 -6.39 -14.14 5.10
C HIS A 62 -5.90 -13.63 3.73
N ARG A 63 -4.84 -14.23 3.18
CA ARG A 63 -4.36 -13.88 1.84
C ARG A 63 -5.39 -14.19 0.75
N LEU A 64 -6.09 -15.32 0.84
CA LEU A 64 -7.09 -15.70 -0.16
C LEU A 64 -8.32 -14.80 -0.08
N GLU A 65 -8.72 -14.40 1.12
CA GLU A 65 -9.88 -13.55 1.37
C GLU A 65 -9.70 -12.14 0.83
N ASP A 66 -8.50 -11.57 0.98
CA ASP A 66 -8.19 -10.23 0.47
C ASP A 66 -7.79 -10.21 -1.01
N ALA A 67 -7.63 -11.38 -1.64
CA ALA A 67 -7.13 -11.49 -3.00
C ALA A 67 -8.02 -10.74 -4.01
N GLY A 68 -7.43 -9.74 -4.67
CA GLY A 68 -8.11 -8.94 -5.69
C GLY A 68 -8.75 -7.65 -5.17
N HIS A 69 -8.62 -7.33 -3.87
CA HIS A 69 -9.04 -6.05 -3.30
C HIS A 69 -8.27 -4.86 -3.91
N ASP A 70 -7.01 -5.05 -4.30
CA ASP A 70 -6.25 -4.06 -5.08
C ASP A 70 -6.95 -3.69 -6.40
N ARG A 71 -7.51 -4.69 -7.11
CA ARG A 71 -8.25 -4.48 -8.36
C ARG A 71 -9.58 -3.79 -8.10
N TRP A 72 -10.25 -4.10 -6.99
CA TRP A 72 -11.47 -3.38 -6.58
C TRP A 72 -11.16 -1.92 -6.29
N PHE A 73 -10.08 -1.64 -5.55
CA PHE A 73 -9.64 -0.28 -5.26
C PHE A 73 -9.35 0.52 -6.53
N LEU A 74 -8.60 -0.03 -7.49
CA LEU A 74 -8.32 0.63 -8.76
C LEU A 74 -9.61 0.85 -9.59
N GLY A 75 -10.54 -0.12 -9.54
CA GLY A 75 -11.86 0.02 -10.15
C GLY A 75 -12.68 1.15 -9.53
N ASP A 76 -12.62 1.30 -8.21
CA ASP A 76 -13.28 2.38 -7.49
C ASP A 76 -12.66 3.74 -7.81
N LEU A 77 -11.33 3.86 -7.91
CA LEU A 77 -10.68 5.10 -8.36
C LEU A 77 -11.23 5.53 -9.73
N ALA A 78 -11.26 4.61 -10.69
CA ALA A 78 -11.77 4.87 -12.03
C ALA A 78 -13.26 5.27 -12.01
N ALA A 79 -14.09 4.55 -11.26
CA ALA A 79 -15.51 4.90 -11.10
C ALA A 79 -15.69 6.29 -10.46
N LEU A 80 -14.79 6.66 -9.55
CA LEU A 80 -14.78 7.96 -8.88
C LEU A 80 -14.27 9.11 -9.78
N GLY A 81 -13.77 8.81 -10.98
CA GLY A 81 -13.15 9.79 -11.89
C GLY A 81 -11.75 10.22 -11.43
N LEU A 82 -11.08 9.36 -10.65
CA LEU A 82 -9.73 9.59 -10.13
C LEU A 82 -8.74 8.71 -10.89
N GLU A 83 -7.69 9.33 -11.39
CA GLU A 83 -6.59 8.59 -12.00
C GLU A 83 -5.65 8.05 -10.92
N PRO A 84 -5.23 6.78 -10.99
CA PRO A 84 -4.16 6.27 -10.16
C PRO A 84 -2.88 7.11 -10.37
N PRO A 85 -2.12 7.39 -9.29
CA PRO A 85 -0.86 8.13 -9.40
C PRO A 85 0.14 7.39 -10.29
N ALA A 86 0.85 8.14 -11.14
CA ALA A 86 1.95 7.59 -11.91
C ALA A 86 3.09 7.13 -10.97
N ALA A 87 3.97 6.27 -11.46
CA ALA A 87 5.09 5.76 -10.68
C ALA A 87 5.94 6.86 -10.04
N ALA A 88 6.21 7.96 -10.75
CA ALA A 88 6.97 9.09 -10.18
C ALA A 88 6.21 9.81 -9.06
N GLU A 89 4.88 9.90 -9.15
CA GLU A 89 4.03 10.56 -8.15
C GLU A 89 3.96 9.75 -6.86
N LEU A 90 3.89 8.41 -6.97
CA LEU A 90 3.95 7.49 -5.82
C LEU A 90 5.21 7.68 -4.97
N PHE A 91 6.31 8.16 -5.56
CA PHE A 91 7.57 8.46 -4.86
C PHE A 91 7.71 9.95 -4.47
N GLY A 92 6.76 10.80 -4.87
CA GLY A 92 6.71 12.21 -4.52
C GLY A 92 6.33 12.48 -3.06
N GLU A 93 6.42 13.76 -2.69
CA GLU A 93 6.19 14.26 -1.33
C GLU A 93 4.76 13.98 -0.85
N ARG A 94 3.77 14.17 -1.73
CA ARG A 94 2.35 13.96 -1.44
C ARG A 94 2.04 12.54 -0.92
N HIS A 95 2.75 11.54 -1.45
CA HIS A 95 2.55 10.13 -1.11
C HIS A 95 3.53 9.61 -0.06
N ARG A 96 4.45 10.46 0.44
CA ARG A 96 5.55 10.03 1.32
C ARG A 96 5.06 9.34 2.59
N ALA A 97 4.04 9.87 3.24
CA ALA A 97 3.53 9.29 4.49
C ALA A 97 2.92 7.89 4.27
N ALA A 98 2.05 7.75 3.28
CA ALA A 98 1.47 6.45 2.93
C ALA A 98 2.55 5.45 2.50
N ARG A 99 3.52 5.88 1.69
CA ARG A 99 4.65 5.05 1.27
C ARG A 99 5.50 4.60 2.46
N ASN A 100 5.85 5.51 3.37
CA ASN A 100 6.66 5.18 4.55
C ASN A 100 5.93 4.19 5.46
N ALA A 101 4.66 4.42 5.77
CA ALA A 101 3.85 3.51 6.57
C ALA A 101 3.78 2.12 5.90
N SER A 102 3.54 2.07 4.60
CA SER A 102 3.47 0.81 3.83
C SER A 102 4.78 0.01 3.91
N LEU A 103 5.93 0.69 3.74
CA LEU A 103 7.23 0.04 3.81
C LEU A 103 7.59 -0.38 5.24
N ALA A 104 7.18 0.38 6.26
CA ALA A 104 7.36 0.02 7.66
C ALA A 104 6.55 -1.23 8.04
N LEU A 105 5.28 -1.31 7.59
CA LEU A 105 4.42 -2.48 7.77
C LEU A 105 4.94 -3.70 7.01
N LEU A 106 5.40 -3.52 5.77
CA LEU A 106 6.05 -4.60 5.01
C LEU A 106 7.33 -5.09 5.69
N SER A 107 8.08 -4.19 6.34
CA SER A 107 9.22 -4.57 7.16
C SER A 107 8.82 -5.46 8.34
N GLU A 108 7.66 -5.24 8.98
CA GLU A 108 7.14 -6.16 10.02
C GLU A 108 7.01 -7.59 9.47
N ALA A 109 6.41 -7.76 8.28
CA ALA A 109 6.25 -9.07 7.64
C ALA A 109 7.59 -9.76 7.34
N LEU A 110 8.61 -8.98 6.93
CA LEU A 110 9.94 -9.49 6.65
C LEU A 110 10.71 -9.90 7.90
N ARG A 111 10.58 -9.15 9.00
CA ARG A 111 11.40 -9.33 10.21
C ARG A 111 10.73 -10.13 11.32
N ALA A 112 9.43 -10.43 11.21
CA ALA A 112 8.72 -11.26 12.18
C ALA A 112 9.49 -12.56 12.42
N ARG A 113 9.87 -12.82 13.68
CA ARG A 113 10.63 -14.03 14.04
C ARG A 113 9.71 -15.24 14.18
N HIS A 114 8.49 -15.00 14.67
CA HIS A 114 7.50 -16.02 14.97
C HIS A 114 6.31 -15.93 14.02
N ASP A 115 5.72 -17.07 13.66
CA ASP A 115 4.52 -17.09 12.81
C ASP A 115 3.30 -16.47 13.50
N ALA A 116 3.25 -16.52 14.84
CA ALA A 116 2.32 -15.75 15.64
C ALA A 116 2.38 -14.24 15.35
N CYS A 117 3.57 -13.68 15.14
CA CYS A 117 3.74 -12.26 14.82
C CYS A 117 3.28 -11.93 13.39
N ARG A 118 3.41 -12.87 12.45
CA ARG A 118 2.86 -12.73 11.09
C ARG A 118 1.34 -12.68 11.12
N LEU A 119 0.72 -13.62 11.83
CA LEU A 119 -0.73 -13.62 12.03
C LEU A 119 -1.18 -12.36 12.76
N THR A 120 -0.47 -11.96 13.83
CA THR A 120 -0.76 -10.72 14.57
C THR A 120 -0.74 -9.50 13.65
N LEU A 121 0.22 -9.40 12.72
CA LEU A 121 0.26 -8.32 11.73
C LEU A 121 -1.00 -8.27 10.88
N LEU A 122 -1.46 -9.42 10.35
CA LEU A 122 -2.65 -9.47 9.52
C LEU A 122 -3.90 -9.08 10.30
N LEU A 123 -4.12 -9.69 11.47
CA LEU A 123 -5.24 -9.38 12.37
C LEU A 123 -5.25 -7.90 12.80
N THR A 124 -4.07 -7.31 12.99
CA THR A 124 -3.96 -5.88 13.34
C THR A 124 -4.38 -4.98 12.18
N LEU A 125 -3.97 -5.31 10.96
CA LEU A 125 -4.30 -4.54 9.76
C LEU A 125 -5.79 -4.67 9.42
N GLU A 126 -6.35 -5.86 9.58
CA GLU A 126 -7.79 -6.14 9.45
C GLU A 126 -8.61 -5.38 10.51
N SER A 127 -8.18 -5.40 11.77
CA SER A 127 -8.81 -4.62 12.84
C SER A 127 -8.89 -3.12 12.52
N ALA A 128 -7.85 -2.54 11.92
CA ALA A 128 -7.88 -1.16 11.45
C ALA A 128 -8.69 -0.99 10.15
N GLY A 129 -8.68 -1.99 9.27
CA GLY A 129 -9.48 -2.08 8.05
C GLY A 129 -10.97 -1.98 8.34
N HIS A 130 -11.49 -2.75 9.30
CA HIS A 130 -12.90 -2.69 9.70
C HIS A 130 -13.33 -1.27 10.09
N VAL A 131 -12.52 -0.58 10.90
CA VAL A 131 -12.80 0.83 11.27
C VAL A 131 -12.86 1.69 10.02
N PHE A 132 -11.87 1.57 9.13
CA PHE A 132 -11.82 2.36 7.90
C PHE A 132 -13.02 2.11 6.99
N PHE A 133 -13.28 0.86 6.62
CA PHE A 133 -14.34 0.49 5.68
C PHE A 133 -15.73 0.80 6.24
N GLU A 134 -15.98 0.54 7.52
CA GLU A 134 -17.24 0.89 8.18
C GLU A 134 -17.51 2.40 8.10
N ARG A 135 -16.51 3.22 8.43
CA ARG A 135 -16.65 4.68 8.46
C ARG A 135 -16.82 5.24 7.04
N VAL A 136 -16.05 4.75 6.08
CA VAL A 136 -16.12 5.21 4.68
C VAL A 136 -17.42 4.78 4.00
N ALA A 137 -17.83 3.52 4.14
CA ALA A 137 -19.08 3.03 3.54
C ALA A 137 -20.30 3.79 4.07
N ARG A 138 -20.36 4.02 5.39
CA ARG A 138 -21.42 4.84 6.01
C ARG A 138 -21.41 6.27 5.49
N TYR A 139 -20.24 6.89 5.35
CA TYR A 139 -20.13 8.24 4.81
C TYR A 139 -20.62 8.31 3.35
N LEU A 140 -20.18 7.39 2.49
CA LEU A 140 -20.62 7.34 1.09
C LEU A 140 -22.14 7.16 0.97
N ALA A 141 -22.73 6.33 1.83
CA ALA A 141 -24.18 6.18 1.92
C ALA A 141 -24.88 7.49 2.32
N ARG A 142 -24.36 8.21 3.32
CA ARG A 142 -24.96 9.49 3.80
C ARG A 142 -24.91 10.60 2.76
N ILE A 143 -23.82 10.71 2.00
CA ILE A 143 -23.72 11.72 0.93
C ILE A 143 -24.47 11.30 -0.36
N GLY A 144 -25.07 10.11 -0.37
CA GLY A 144 -25.85 9.61 -1.50
C GLY A 144 -25.01 9.23 -2.72
N GLU A 145 -23.79 8.71 -2.51
CA GLU A 145 -22.98 8.16 -3.60
C GLU A 145 -23.71 6.98 -4.27
N ARG A 146 -23.80 7.00 -5.60
CA ARG A 146 -24.57 6.00 -6.39
C ARG A 146 -23.70 5.19 -7.35
N ARG A 147 -22.43 5.56 -7.51
CA ARG A 147 -21.49 4.79 -8.32
C ARG A 147 -21.36 3.38 -7.74
N ARG A 148 -21.18 2.40 -8.61
CA ARG A 148 -20.99 0.99 -8.23
C ARG A 148 -19.56 0.78 -7.75
N LEU A 149 -19.32 1.16 -6.51
CA LEU A 149 -18.06 0.94 -5.81
C LEU A 149 -18.06 -0.48 -5.22
N ARG A 150 -16.87 -1.08 -5.12
CA ARG A 150 -16.65 -2.37 -4.46
C ARG A 150 -15.84 -2.17 -3.19
N TYR A 151 -14.64 -1.63 -3.32
CA TYR A 151 -13.66 -1.47 -2.25
C TYR A 151 -14.13 -0.52 -1.14
N PHE A 152 -14.62 0.67 -1.48
CA PHE A 152 -15.09 1.64 -0.46
C PHE A 152 -16.54 1.41 0.00
N SER A 153 -17.22 0.42 -0.56
CA SER A 153 -18.66 0.24 -0.41
C SER A 153 -19.03 -0.77 0.69
N GLN A 154 -20.32 -0.82 1.00
CA GLN A 154 -20.88 -1.89 1.83
C GLN A 154 -20.60 -3.30 1.28
N THR A 155 -20.40 -3.44 -0.03
CA THR A 155 -20.01 -4.72 -0.67
C THR A 155 -18.72 -5.28 -0.07
N HIS A 156 -17.74 -4.44 0.25
CA HIS A 156 -16.49 -4.87 0.89
C HIS A 156 -16.79 -5.48 2.26
N LEU A 157 -17.54 -4.75 3.10
CA LEU A 157 -17.93 -5.20 4.43
C LEU A 157 -18.81 -6.45 4.41
N ASP A 158 -19.67 -6.61 3.40
CA ASP A 158 -20.55 -7.79 3.28
C ASP A 158 -19.76 -9.04 2.88
N VAL A 159 -18.69 -8.87 2.10
CA VAL A 159 -17.75 -9.96 1.78
C VAL A 159 -16.88 -10.31 2.98
N GLU A 160 -16.35 -9.31 3.70
CA GLU A 160 -15.61 -9.55 4.97
C GLU A 160 -16.48 -10.27 6.00
N LYS A 161 -17.72 -9.81 6.23
CA LYS A 161 -18.66 -10.50 7.13
C LYS A 161 -19.03 -11.90 6.67
N ALA A 162 -19.06 -12.13 5.36
CA ALA A 162 -19.28 -13.47 4.84
C ALA A 162 -18.07 -14.36 5.16
N HIS A 163 -16.84 -13.83 5.22
CA HIS A 163 -15.68 -14.54 5.74
C HIS A 163 -15.84 -14.82 7.25
N ASP A 164 -16.15 -13.81 8.07
CA ASP A 164 -16.38 -13.95 9.52
C ASP A 164 -17.43 -15.05 9.87
N VAL A 165 -18.52 -15.16 9.10
CA VAL A 165 -19.59 -16.14 9.36
C VAL A 165 -19.14 -17.59 9.13
N PHE A 166 -18.05 -17.83 8.39
CA PHE A 166 -17.44 -19.15 8.25
C PHE A 166 -16.28 -19.39 9.24
N GLU A 167 -16.06 -18.49 10.21
CA GLU A 167 -14.87 -18.43 11.06
C GLU A 167 -15.05 -18.77 12.54
N GLU A 168 -16.22 -19.24 13.00
CA GLU A 168 -16.38 -19.66 14.41
C GLU A 168 -15.31 -20.68 14.86
N ASP A 169 -14.85 -21.56 13.96
CA ASP A 169 -13.74 -22.51 14.21
C ASP A 169 -12.34 -21.83 14.12
N THR A 170 -12.20 -20.75 13.37
CA THR A 170 -10.95 -19.96 13.27
C THR A 170 -10.74 -19.10 14.52
N ASP A 171 -11.78 -18.42 15.00
CA ASP A 171 -11.72 -17.60 16.22
C ASP A 171 -11.37 -18.44 17.45
N ALA A 172 -12.05 -19.57 17.63
CA ALA A 172 -11.74 -20.49 18.72
C ALA A 172 -10.30 -21.02 18.66
N ARG A 173 -9.77 -21.25 17.45
CA ARG A 173 -8.37 -21.65 17.27
C ARG A 173 -7.41 -20.53 17.63
N ILE A 174 -7.70 -19.29 17.23
CA ILE A 174 -6.88 -18.12 17.56
C ILE A 174 -6.87 -17.90 19.08
N GLU A 175 -8.03 -17.96 19.74
CA GLU A 175 -8.16 -17.79 21.19
C GLU A 175 -7.43 -18.89 21.99
N ALA A 176 -7.34 -20.11 21.44
CA ALA A 176 -6.64 -21.22 22.06
C ALA A 176 -5.10 -21.13 21.94
N ILE A 177 -4.55 -20.18 21.17
CA ILE A 177 -3.10 -20.04 20.98
C ILE A 177 -2.45 -19.56 22.28
N ALA A 178 -1.65 -20.43 22.88
CA ALA A 178 -0.76 -20.08 23.98
C ALA A 178 0.56 -19.54 23.44
N LEU A 179 0.86 -18.27 23.73
CA LEU A 179 2.15 -17.66 23.39
C LEU A 179 3.08 -17.69 24.60
N ASP A 180 4.36 -17.99 24.36
CA ASP A 180 5.39 -17.73 25.34
C ASP A 180 5.56 -16.20 25.56
N GLN A 181 6.25 -15.84 26.64
CA GLN A 181 6.39 -14.43 27.03
C GLN A 181 7.16 -13.58 26.01
N GLU A 182 8.14 -14.14 25.31
CA GLU A 182 8.92 -13.43 24.30
C GLU A 182 8.04 -13.14 23.08
N THR A 183 7.40 -14.17 22.52
CA THR A 183 6.49 -14.06 21.37
C THR A 183 5.34 -13.10 21.67
N ARG A 184 4.74 -13.19 22.87
CA ARG A 184 3.68 -12.28 23.31
C ARG A 184 4.16 -10.83 23.37
N THR A 185 5.37 -10.59 23.87
CA THR A 185 5.93 -9.23 23.95
C THR A 185 6.19 -8.67 22.56
N GLU A 186 6.76 -9.47 21.65
CA GLU A 186 7.01 -9.06 20.27
C GLU A 186 5.69 -8.74 19.53
N ALA A 187 4.66 -9.57 19.70
CA ALA A 187 3.34 -9.36 19.12
C ALA A 187 2.68 -8.06 19.61
N LEU A 188 2.71 -7.79 20.92
CA LEU A 188 2.16 -6.55 21.47
C LEU A 188 2.88 -5.30 20.94
N GLN A 189 4.21 -5.33 20.88
CA GLN A 189 4.97 -4.23 20.31
C GLN A 189 4.73 -4.08 18.80
N LEU A 190 4.47 -5.17 18.08
CA LEU A 190 4.09 -5.13 16.66
C LEU A 190 2.76 -4.38 16.49
N ILE A 191 1.77 -4.66 17.33
CA ILE A 191 0.48 -3.95 17.33
C ILE A 191 0.70 -2.44 17.52
N ASP A 192 1.49 -2.05 18.52
CA ASP A 192 1.82 -0.63 18.79
C ASP A 192 2.43 0.05 17.57
N ARG A 193 3.39 -0.61 16.91
CA ARG A 193 4.07 -0.08 15.72
C ARG A 193 3.08 0.04 14.56
N CYS A 194 2.27 -0.98 14.30
CA CYS A 194 1.30 -0.95 13.20
C CYS A 194 0.32 0.21 13.33
N TYR A 195 -0.28 0.37 14.51
CA TYR A 195 -1.22 1.46 14.76
C TYR A 195 -0.55 2.84 14.70
N ARG A 196 0.71 2.97 15.11
CA ARG A 196 1.46 4.21 14.94
C ARG A 196 1.66 4.56 13.46
N GLU A 197 2.07 3.60 12.64
CA GLU A 197 2.28 3.83 11.20
C GLU A 197 0.96 4.17 10.48
N LEU A 198 -0.12 3.45 10.81
CA LEU A 198 -1.46 3.74 10.27
C LEU A 198 -1.96 5.11 10.70
N THR A 199 -1.85 5.45 11.98
CA THR A 199 -2.25 6.77 12.50
C THR A 199 -1.47 7.89 11.80
N GLY A 200 -0.14 7.77 11.72
CA GLY A 200 0.70 8.78 11.05
C GLY A 200 0.41 8.92 9.55
N MET A 201 0.00 7.84 8.87
CA MET A 201 -0.47 7.90 7.50
C MET A 201 -1.76 8.72 7.39
N PHE A 202 -2.73 8.48 8.27
CA PHE A 202 -4.00 9.20 8.28
C PHE A 202 -3.87 10.66 8.75
N ASP A 203 -2.94 10.97 9.67
CA ASP A 203 -2.59 12.34 10.05
C ASP A 203 -2.15 13.15 8.81
N ALA A 204 -1.28 12.56 7.99
CA ALA A 204 -0.77 13.20 6.79
C ALA A 204 -1.84 13.34 5.69
N ILE A 205 -2.73 12.35 5.54
CA ILE A 205 -3.88 12.43 4.61
C ILE A 205 -4.82 13.55 5.05
N GLU A 206 -5.15 13.61 6.34
CA GLU A 206 -6.02 14.62 6.92
C GLU A 206 -5.43 16.03 6.75
N ALA A 207 -4.13 16.20 7.02
CA ALA A 207 -3.44 17.46 6.78
C ALA A 207 -3.51 17.91 5.31
N GLN A 208 -3.41 16.99 4.35
CA GLN A 208 -3.56 17.30 2.93
C GLN A 208 -4.98 17.73 2.56
N ILE A 209 -5.99 17.05 3.11
CA ILE A 209 -7.40 17.42 2.92
C ILE A 209 -7.65 18.83 3.50
N ALA A 210 -7.19 19.09 4.71
CA ALA A 210 -7.33 20.37 5.38
C ALA A 210 -6.64 21.51 4.58
N ALA A 211 -5.41 21.28 4.10
CA ALA A 211 -4.68 22.24 3.28
C ALA A 211 -5.37 22.49 1.93
N GLY A 212 -5.96 21.46 1.33
CA GLY A 212 -6.77 21.57 0.11
C GLY A 212 -8.04 22.41 0.31
N ALA A 213 -8.73 22.22 1.44
CA ALA A 213 -9.93 22.97 1.80
C ALA A 213 -9.65 24.45 2.10
N ALA A 214 -8.44 24.78 2.56
CA ALA A 214 -8.02 26.15 2.85
C ALA A 214 -7.63 26.96 1.60
N ARG A 215 -7.40 26.32 0.45
CA ARG A 215 -7.14 27.02 -0.81
C ARG A 215 -8.46 27.53 -1.41
N PRO A 216 -8.58 28.82 -1.75
CA PRO A 216 -9.73 29.31 -2.50
C PRO A 216 -9.85 28.51 -3.80
N ALA A 217 -11.07 28.16 -4.20
CA ALA A 217 -11.32 27.54 -5.50
C ALA A 217 -10.73 28.47 -6.57
N LEU A 218 -9.61 28.07 -7.17
CA LEU A 218 -9.07 28.75 -8.34
C LEU A 218 -10.17 28.67 -9.39
N ALA A 219 -10.65 29.84 -9.84
CA ALA A 219 -11.61 29.93 -10.94
C ALA A 219 -11.13 29.03 -12.08
N PRO A 220 -12.02 28.25 -12.73
CA PRO A 220 -11.62 27.31 -13.76
C PRO A 220 -10.76 28.05 -14.78
N SER A 221 -9.49 27.66 -14.85
CA SER A 221 -8.57 28.21 -15.84
C SER A 221 -9.18 27.91 -17.20
N ARG A 222 -9.57 28.97 -17.93
CA ARG A 222 -10.04 28.86 -19.31
C ARG A 222 -9.07 27.95 -20.07
N PRO A 223 -9.58 26.99 -20.87
CA PRO A 223 -8.71 26.13 -21.65
C PRO A 223 -7.79 27.01 -22.49
N ARG A 224 -6.47 26.82 -22.33
CA ARG A 224 -5.48 27.49 -23.19
C ARG A 224 -5.85 27.17 -24.63
N SER A 225 -6.07 28.20 -25.43
CA SER A 225 -6.36 28.01 -26.84
C SER A 225 -5.19 27.27 -27.51
N ALA A 226 -5.47 26.45 -28.53
CA ALA A 226 -4.44 25.72 -29.28
C ALA A 226 -3.31 26.64 -29.82
N ARG A 227 -3.59 27.94 -29.98
CA ARG A 227 -2.60 28.96 -30.36
C ARG A 227 -1.56 29.28 -29.28
N GLU A 228 -1.90 29.17 -28.00
CA GLU A 228 -0.96 29.44 -26.89
C GLU A 228 -0.04 28.25 -26.63
N ALA A 229 -0.55 27.02 -26.80
CA ALA A 229 0.26 25.80 -26.74
C ALA A 229 1.32 25.76 -27.86
N ALA A 230 0.98 26.22 -29.06
CA ALA A 230 1.90 26.28 -30.20
C ALA A 230 3.02 27.35 -30.02
N ARG A 231 2.75 28.45 -29.31
CA ARG A 231 3.77 29.49 -29.04
C ARG A 231 4.80 29.07 -28.00
N GLY A 232 4.43 28.26 -27.01
CA GLY A 232 5.36 27.69 -26.04
C GLY A 232 6.33 26.67 -26.65
N ALA A 233 5.85 25.83 -27.57
CA ALA A 233 6.66 24.85 -28.27
C ALA A 233 7.70 25.49 -29.22
N ALA A 234 7.37 26.64 -29.83
CA ALA A 234 8.28 27.35 -30.74
C ALA A 234 9.45 28.05 -30.03
N GLN A 235 9.35 28.33 -28.71
CA GLN A 235 10.43 28.96 -27.95
C GLN A 235 11.39 27.95 -27.28
N GLY A 236 11.03 26.67 -27.21
CA GLY A 236 11.89 25.60 -26.65
C GLY A 236 12.85 24.93 -27.65
N ALA A 237 12.72 25.21 -28.95
CA ALA A 237 13.44 24.49 -30.01
C ALA A 237 14.64 25.28 -30.59
N ALA A 238 15.42 25.94 -29.74
CA ALA A 238 16.70 26.53 -30.13
C ALA A 238 17.84 26.01 -29.25
N LEU A 239 18.08 24.69 -29.26
CA LEU A 239 19.34 24.15 -28.76
C LEU A 239 20.43 24.43 -29.80
N ARG A 240 21.31 25.38 -29.46
CA ARG A 240 22.49 25.75 -30.23
C ARG A 240 23.49 24.58 -30.22
N VAL A 241 23.65 23.90 -31.35
CA VAL A 241 24.69 22.87 -31.52
C VAL A 241 26.05 23.56 -31.62
N VAL A 242 26.83 23.52 -30.53
CA VAL A 242 28.26 23.84 -30.56
C VAL A 242 29.01 22.62 -31.09
N ARG A 243 29.68 22.77 -32.24
CA ARG A 243 30.55 21.73 -32.80
C ARG A 243 31.87 21.69 -32.02
N THR A 244 32.14 20.58 -31.33
CA THR A 244 33.46 20.24 -30.78
C THR A 244 34.22 19.30 -31.73
N PRO A 245 35.57 19.39 -31.85
CA PRO A 245 36.35 18.48 -32.69
C PRO A 245 36.38 17.07 -32.08
N GLY A 246 36.28 16.04 -32.92
CA GLY A 246 36.16 14.64 -32.51
C GLY A 246 37.46 14.03 -31.95
N PRO A 247 37.36 13.00 -31.07
CA PRO A 247 38.53 12.31 -30.55
C PRO A 247 39.04 11.23 -31.52
N ARG A 248 40.36 11.08 -31.59
CA ARG A 248 41.06 10.00 -32.32
C ARG A 248 40.70 8.63 -31.73
N ALA A 249 40.48 7.66 -32.61
CA ALA A 249 40.13 6.28 -32.26
C ALA A 249 41.26 5.58 -31.48
N VAL A 250 40.92 5.04 -30.30
CA VAL A 250 41.70 4.03 -29.60
C VAL A 250 40.99 2.69 -29.78
N ARG A 251 41.72 1.69 -30.28
CA ARG A 251 41.23 0.31 -30.46
C ARG A 251 41.14 -0.41 -29.11
N THR A 252 39.96 -0.90 -28.74
CA THR A 252 39.75 -1.85 -27.63
C THR A 252 39.68 -3.29 -28.15
N PRO A 253 40.29 -4.29 -27.48
CA PRO A 253 40.18 -5.70 -27.87
C PRO A 253 38.84 -6.31 -27.43
N GLY A 254 38.29 -7.21 -28.25
CA GLY A 254 37.02 -7.90 -28.01
C GLY A 254 37.06 -8.96 -26.89
N PRO A 255 35.89 -9.45 -26.43
CA PRO A 255 35.77 -10.34 -25.28
C PRO A 255 36.26 -11.76 -25.60
N ARG A 256 37.02 -12.35 -24.68
CA ARG A 256 37.42 -13.77 -24.74
C ARG A 256 36.31 -14.66 -24.13
N PRO A 257 36.07 -15.86 -24.69
CA PRO A 257 35.05 -16.77 -24.16
C PRO A 257 35.50 -17.42 -22.84
N PHE A 258 34.55 -17.59 -21.92
CA PHE A 258 34.73 -18.34 -20.67
C PHE A 258 35.03 -19.81 -20.97
N ALA A 259 36.22 -20.27 -20.56
CA ALA A 259 36.60 -21.67 -20.62
C ALA A 259 35.87 -22.48 -19.53
N ARG A 260 35.21 -23.57 -19.95
CA ARG A 260 34.69 -24.62 -19.06
C ARG A 260 35.87 -25.30 -18.35
N ARG A 261 35.83 -25.38 -17.01
CA ARG A 261 36.73 -26.26 -16.24
C ARG A 261 36.26 -27.71 -16.39
N ALA A 262 37.13 -28.55 -16.92
CA ALA A 262 37.07 -30.00 -16.76
C ALA A 262 37.67 -30.40 -15.38
N PRO A 263 37.26 -31.53 -14.78
CA PRO A 263 37.86 -32.01 -13.53
C PRO A 263 39.21 -32.65 -13.84
N ARG A 264 40.25 -32.29 -13.08
CA ARG A 264 41.51 -33.02 -13.06
C ARG A 264 41.37 -34.22 -12.14
N GLY A 265 41.47 -35.41 -12.72
CA GLY A 265 42.03 -36.55 -12.00
C GLY A 265 43.55 -36.45 -12.09
N ASP A 266 44.22 -36.68 -10.96
CA ASP A 266 45.62 -37.12 -10.92
C ASP A 266 45.64 -38.37 -10.07
N GLY A 267 46.00 -39.50 -10.68
CA GLY A 267 46.46 -40.69 -10.01
C GLY A 267 47.98 -40.74 -10.08
N GLY A 268 48.62 -41.29 -9.03
CA GLY A 268 50.03 -41.71 -9.10
C GLY A 268 50.73 -41.76 -7.74
N SER A 269 50.91 -42.98 -7.22
CA SER A 269 51.65 -43.40 -6.02
C SER A 269 53.14 -42.95 -5.97
N PRO A 270 53.83 -43.13 -4.84
CA PRO A 270 54.56 -44.41 -4.62
C PRO A 270 54.56 -44.91 -3.16
N GLY A 271 54.70 -46.24 -2.99
CA GLY A 271 54.83 -46.92 -1.70
C GLY A 271 54.26 -48.33 -1.74
#